data_AF-I6NCT5-F1
#
_entry.id   AF-I6NCT5-F1
#
_cell.length_a   1.000
_cell.length_b   1.000
_cell.length_c   1.000
_cell.angle_alpha   90.00
_cell.angle_beta   90.00
_cell.angle_gamma   90.00
#
_symmetry.space_group_name_H-M   'P 1'
#
loop_
_entity.id
_entity.type
_entity.pdbx_description
1 polymer ?
#
loop_
_entity_poly.entity_id
_entity_poly.type
_entity_poly.pdbx_seq_one_letter_code
_entity_poly.pdbx_strand_id
1 'polypeptide(L)'
;MSTRYMDLLNVQQGYLDENYNKVQEILDILDGLVDENLSDEEKVKLLKSLSDERSRLFKSLINLRVNNTNCIETYNTKIKIGPASDIAKSRLKATPTDISSGDNLFNYLKEVRQLHIAWLKHLKLLNALAVDMCYPLVNQEDTENIAVNKEHYPRELAPVLEEYDAYGADIEDIRNLRSKLMQYFENIKSSRAKYLLENKYLLADSLKELTKLVAAWSQKWEHLENILFGDSPASLRKLLQTMETVKASLPGEQNEDVVMG
;
A
#
# COMPACT_ATOMS: atom_id res chain seq x y z
N MET A 1 -57.33 6.20 -35.33
CA MET A 1 -56.55 7.43 -35.10
C MET A 1 -55.35 7.09 -34.24
N SER A 2 -54.15 7.01 -34.81
CA SER A 2 -52.94 6.84 -33.99
C SER A 2 -52.73 8.13 -33.19
N THR A 3 -52.63 8.01 -31.87
CA THR A 3 -52.23 9.17 -31.05
C THR A 3 -50.71 9.22 -31.05
N ARG A 4 -50.13 10.42 -31.09
CA ARG A 4 -48.67 10.64 -31.06
C ARG A 4 -47.92 9.83 -29.99
N TYR A 5 -48.59 9.49 -28.89
CA TYR A 5 -48.09 8.60 -27.85
C TYR A 5 -47.94 7.14 -28.30
N MET A 6 -48.92 6.60 -29.04
CA MET A 6 -48.85 5.26 -29.62
C MET A 6 -47.74 5.15 -30.67
N ASP A 7 -47.51 6.22 -31.46
CA ASP A 7 -46.39 6.27 -32.40
C ASP A 7 -45.04 6.23 -31.68
N LEU A 8 -44.89 6.98 -30.57
CA LEU A 8 -43.67 6.96 -29.75
C LEU A 8 -43.44 5.62 -29.05
N LEU A 9 -44.51 4.93 -28.61
CA LEU A 9 -44.42 3.58 -28.06
C LEU A 9 -43.99 2.56 -29.11
N ASN A 10 -44.49 2.66 -30.35
CA ASN A 10 -44.04 1.80 -31.45
C ASN A 10 -42.57 2.05 -31.78
N VAL A 11 -42.12 3.31 -31.78
CA VAL A 11 -40.70 3.67 -31.93
C VAL A 11 -39.87 3.15 -30.74
N GLN A 12 -40.41 3.18 -29.52
CA GLN A 12 -39.75 2.63 -28.34
C GLN A 12 -39.54 1.13 -28.45
N GLN A 13 -40.55 0.41 -28.93
CA GLN A 13 -40.45 -1.02 -29.21
C GLN A 13 -39.38 -1.30 -30.26
N GLY A 14 -39.33 -0.52 -31.35
CA GLY A 14 -38.29 -0.64 -32.37
C GLY A 14 -36.87 -0.44 -31.82
N TYR A 15 -36.66 0.55 -30.94
CA TYR A 15 -35.37 0.73 -30.28
C TYR A 15 -35.05 -0.38 -29.27
N LEU A 16 -36.07 -0.98 -28.65
CA LEU A 16 -35.88 -2.10 -27.72
C LEU A 16 -35.44 -3.36 -28.47
N ASP A 17 -36.08 -3.66 -29.59
CA ASP A 17 -35.74 -4.80 -30.45
C ASP A 17 -34.32 -4.62 -31.03
N GLU A 18 -33.97 -3.39 -31.47
CA GLU A 18 -32.61 -3.07 -31.92
C GLU A 18 -31.58 -3.24 -30.79
N ASN A 19 -31.92 -2.83 -29.57
CA ASN A 19 -31.04 -2.98 -28.41
C ASN A 19 -30.83 -4.45 -28.05
N TYR A 20 -31.91 -5.22 -28.04
CA TYR A 20 -31.90 -6.66 -27.76
C TYR A 20 -30.99 -7.41 -28.74
N ASN A 21 -31.13 -7.13 -30.04
CA ASN A 21 -30.29 -7.76 -31.07
C ASN A 21 -28.80 -7.45 -30.87
N LYS A 22 -28.45 -6.19 -30.53
CA LYS A 22 -27.04 -5.81 -30.27
C LYS A 22 -26.47 -6.42 -28.99
N VAL A 23 -27.31 -6.62 -27.98
CA VAL A 23 -26.90 -7.34 -26.76
C VAL A 23 -26.62 -8.80 -27.11
N GLN A 24 -27.48 -9.44 -27.90
CA GLN A 24 -27.28 -10.81 -28.35
C GLN A 24 -25.98 -10.96 -29.15
N GLU A 25 -25.72 -10.06 -30.11
CA GLU A 25 -24.47 -10.04 -30.88
C GLU A 25 -23.22 -9.90 -29.99
N ILE A 26 -23.29 -9.08 -28.93
CA ILE A 26 -22.18 -8.94 -27.98
C ILE A 26 -22.00 -10.22 -27.15
N LEU A 27 -23.09 -10.87 -26.74
CA LEU A 27 -23.03 -12.14 -26.01
C LEU A 27 -22.43 -13.24 -26.89
N ASP A 28 -22.82 -13.33 -28.16
CA ASP A 28 -22.26 -14.29 -29.11
C ASP A 28 -20.74 -14.06 -29.32
N ILE A 29 -20.30 -12.80 -29.37
CA ILE A 29 -18.86 -12.46 -29.45
C ILE A 29 -18.12 -12.83 -28.16
N LEU A 30 -18.74 -12.62 -27.00
CA LEU A 30 -18.15 -12.97 -25.70
C LEU A 30 -18.06 -14.48 -25.51
N ASP A 31 -19.06 -15.25 -25.91
CA ASP A 31 -19.02 -16.71 -25.90
C ASP A 31 -17.92 -17.22 -26.82
N GLY A 32 -17.78 -16.63 -28.02
CA GLY A 32 -16.66 -16.91 -28.92
C GLY A 32 -15.29 -16.54 -28.35
N LEU A 33 -15.19 -15.59 -27.41
CA LEU A 33 -13.90 -15.26 -26.76
C LEU A 33 -13.52 -16.25 -25.66
N VAL A 34 -14.49 -17.00 -25.12
CA VAL A 34 -14.29 -17.99 -24.06
C VAL A 34 -13.82 -19.34 -24.62
N ASP A 35 -14.03 -19.60 -25.91
CA ASP A 35 -13.60 -20.84 -26.55
C ASP A 35 -12.06 -21.00 -26.58
N GLU A 36 -11.56 -22.00 -25.86
CA GLU A 36 -10.12 -22.27 -25.70
C GLU A 36 -9.45 -22.74 -27.01
N ASN A 37 -10.23 -23.26 -27.96
CA ASN A 37 -9.76 -23.84 -29.22
C ASN A 37 -9.50 -22.81 -30.34
N LEU A 38 -9.80 -21.53 -30.11
CA LEU A 38 -9.63 -20.48 -31.11
C LEU A 38 -8.20 -19.96 -31.18
N SER A 39 -7.73 -19.69 -32.40
CA SER A 39 -6.41 -19.12 -32.66
C SER A 39 -6.31 -17.69 -32.09
N ASP A 40 -5.14 -17.29 -31.63
CA ASP A 40 -4.90 -15.95 -31.06
C ASP A 40 -5.23 -14.83 -32.07
N GLU A 41 -5.05 -15.08 -33.37
CA GLU A 41 -5.44 -14.12 -34.43
C GLU A 41 -6.96 -13.93 -34.54
N GLU A 42 -7.74 -14.97 -34.27
CA GLU A 42 -9.20 -14.96 -34.29
C GLU A 42 -9.75 -14.28 -33.04
N LYS A 43 -9.14 -14.53 -31.87
CA LYS A 43 -9.43 -13.82 -30.63
C LYS A 43 -9.18 -12.32 -30.75
N VAL A 44 -8.09 -11.91 -31.41
CA VAL A 44 -7.81 -10.48 -31.67
C VAL A 44 -8.86 -9.85 -32.60
N LYS A 45 -9.38 -10.60 -33.59
CA LYS A 45 -10.47 -10.13 -34.46
C LYS A 45 -11.78 -9.98 -33.68
N LEU A 46 -12.11 -10.93 -32.82
CA LEU A 46 -13.29 -10.87 -31.94
C LEU A 46 -13.21 -9.73 -30.92
N LEU A 47 -12.02 -9.44 -30.38
CA LEU A 47 -11.84 -8.28 -29.50
C LEU A 47 -12.04 -6.94 -30.24
N LYS A 48 -11.63 -6.86 -31.51
CA LYS A 48 -11.86 -5.67 -32.33
C LYS A 48 -13.35 -5.50 -32.64
N SER A 49 -14.05 -6.56 -33.04
CA SER A 49 -15.50 -6.52 -33.28
C SER A 49 -16.28 -6.19 -32.00
N LEU A 50 -15.86 -6.70 -30.84
CA LEU A 50 -16.45 -6.36 -29.55
C LEU A 50 -16.35 -4.87 -29.24
N SER A 51 -15.22 -4.23 -29.55
CA SER A 51 -15.04 -2.79 -29.37
C SER A 51 -16.02 -1.98 -30.23
N ASP A 52 -16.20 -2.39 -31.49
CA ASP A 52 -17.12 -1.72 -32.41
C ASP A 52 -18.58 -1.92 -32.00
N GLU A 53 -18.98 -3.14 -31.65
CA GLU A 53 -20.36 -3.43 -31.23
C GLU A 53 -20.71 -2.80 -29.88
N ARG A 54 -19.76 -2.72 -28.94
CA ARG A 54 -19.94 -1.95 -27.71
C ARG A 54 -20.31 -0.50 -27.99
N SER A 55 -19.71 0.13 -29.00
CA SER A 55 -20.00 1.52 -29.36
C SER A 55 -21.42 1.67 -29.94
N ARG A 56 -21.88 0.67 -30.69
CA ARG A 56 -23.20 0.62 -31.33
C ARG A 56 -24.31 0.32 -30.32
N LEU A 57 -24.08 -0.59 -29.38
CA LEU A 57 -24.98 -0.86 -28.26
C LEU A 57 -25.17 0.39 -27.41
N PHE A 58 -24.09 1.11 -27.11
CA PHE A 58 -24.16 2.33 -26.31
C PHE A 58 -25.01 3.43 -26.99
N LYS A 59 -24.87 3.61 -28.31
CA LYS A 59 -25.72 4.53 -29.08
C LYS A 59 -27.19 4.12 -29.07
N SER A 60 -27.48 2.83 -29.27
CA SER A 60 -28.84 2.29 -29.21
C SER A 60 -29.48 2.52 -27.82
N LEU A 61 -28.72 2.30 -26.74
CA LEU A 61 -29.19 2.50 -25.38
C LEU A 61 -29.50 3.98 -25.06
N ILE A 62 -28.70 4.92 -25.60
CA ILE A 62 -29.00 6.35 -25.51
C ILE A 62 -30.32 6.66 -26.21
N ASN A 63 -30.51 6.18 -27.44
CA ASN A 63 -31.75 6.42 -28.20
C ASN A 63 -32.97 5.83 -27.48
N LEU A 64 -32.86 4.61 -26.95
CA LEU A 64 -33.89 3.96 -26.15
C LEU A 64 -34.27 4.78 -24.91
N ARG A 65 -33.28 5.35 -24.22
CA ARG A 65 -33.52 6.15 -23.01
C ARG A 65 -34.13 7.51 -23.33
N VAL A 66 -33.65 8.18 -24.38
CA VAL A 66 -34.21 9.45 -24.85
C VAL A 66 -35.67 9.27 -25.27
N ASN A 67 -35.97 8.21 -26.03
CA ASN A 67 -37.33 7.95 -26.47
C ASN A 67 -38.25 7.49 -25.32
N ASN A 68 -37.73 6.79 -24.31
CA ASN A 68 -38.47 6.48 -23.08
C ASN A 68 -38.86 7.77 -22.34
N THR A 69 -37.91 8.70 -22.15
CA THR A 69 -38.20 10.00 -21.54
C THR A 69 -39.26 10.76 -22.35
N ASN A 70 -39.17 10.75 -23.68
CA ASN A 70 -40.17 11.37 -24.55
C ASN A 70 -41.56 10.70 -24.43
N CYS A 71 -41.63 9.37 -24.28
CA CYS A 71 -42.88 8.64 -24.03
C CYS A 71 -43.50 9.06 -22.68
N ILE A 72 -42.69 9.13 -21.62
CA ILE A 72 -43.13 9.53 -20.28
C ILE A 72 -43.60 10.99 -20.28
N GLU A 73 -42.87 11.90 -20.94
CA GLU A 73 -43.25 13.30 -21.07
C GLU A 73 -44.55 13.48 -21.87
N THR A 74 -44.71 12.74 -22.98
CA THR A 74 -45.95 12.80 -23.78
C THR A 74 -47.16 12.20 -23.06
N TYR A 75 -46.96 11.14 -22.27
CA TYR A 75 -48.00 10.59 -21.40
C TYR A 75 -48.42 11.60 -20.32
N ASN A 76 -47.43 12.17 -19.61
CA ASN A 76 -47.67 13.14 -18.54
C ASN A 76 -48.31 14.44 -19.05
N THR A 77 -47.92 14.93 -20.23
CA THR A 77 -48.54 16.12 -20.84
C THR A 77 -49.97 15.86 -21.31
N LYS A 78 -50.25 14.67 -21.86
CA LYS A 78 -51.62 14.25 -22.23
C LYS A 78 -52.56 14.16 -21.02
N ILE A 79 -52.05 13.73 -19.87
CA ILE A 79 -52.82 13.58 -18.62
C ILE A 79 -52.97 14.90 -17.85
N LYS A 80 -51.91 15.73 -17.80
CA LYS A 80 -51.89 16.90 -16.90
C LYS A 80 -52.29 18.23 -17.55
N ILE A 81 -52.17 18.41 -18.87
CA ILE A 81 -52.23 19.77 -19.48
C ILE A 81 -53.19 19.88 -20.68
N GLY A 82 -53.80 18.78 -21.14
CA GLY A 82 -54.75 18.85 -22.26
C GLY A 82 -54.11 19.23 -23.60
N PRO A 83 -54.85 19.14 -24.71
CA PRO A 83 -54.30 19.11 -26.08
C PRO A 83 -53.71 20.45 -26.59
N ALA A 84 -53.67 21.52 -25.79
CA ALA A 84 -53.32 22.87 -26.23
C ALA A 84 -51.97 23.42 -25.71
N SER A 85 -51.23 22.67 -24.90
CA SER A 85 -49.96 23.16 -24.33
C SER A 85 -48.74 22.66 -25.12
N ASP A 86 -48.25 23.48 -26.03
CA ASP A 86 -46.99 23.27 -26.77
C ASP A 86 -45.73 23.63 -25.92
N ILE A 87 -45.88 23.76 -24.59
CA ILE A 87 -44.89 24.38 -23.69
C ILE A 87 -43.90 23.37 -23.06
N ALA A 88 -44.16 22.07 -23.09
CA ALA A 88 -43.34 21.09 -22.34
C ALA A 88 -42.66 20.03 -23.22
N LYS A 89 -42.10 20.42 -24.37
CA LYS A 89 -41.14 19.57 -25.08
C LYS A 89 -39.75 19.87 -24.52
N SER A 90 -39.23 18.99 -23.68
CA SER A 90 -37.81 19.01 -23.33
C SER A 90 -37.00 18.87 -24.63
N ARG A 91 -36.34 19.94 -25.07
CA ARG A 91 -35.51 19.93 -26.29
C ARG A 91 -34.14 19.30 -26.03
N LEU A 92 -34.10 18.21 -25.25
CA LEU A 92 -32.89 17.43 -25.05
C LEU A 92 -32.55 16.71 -26.35
N LYS A 93 -31.65 17.32 -27.13
CA LYS A 93 -31.10 16.72 -28.35
C LYS A 93 -29.80 16.01 -27.98
N ALA A 94 -29.75 14.71 -28.24
CA ALA A 94 -28.51 13.93 -28.15
C ALA A 94 -27.94 13.75 -29.57
N THR A 95 -27.39 14.83 -30.13
CA THR A 95 -26.69 14.78 -31.43
C THR A 95 -25.18 14.74 -31.21
N PRO A 96 -24.45 13.77 -31.81
CA PRO A 96 -23.00 13.66 -31.68
C PRO A 96 -22.22 14.77 -32.41
N THR A 97 -22.90 15.60 -33.21
CA THR A 97 -22.32 16.70 -33.98
C THR A 97 -22.22 18.01 -33.20
N ASP A 98 -22.97 18.18 -32.11
CA ASP A 98 -22.99 19.41 -31.29
C ASP A 98 -22.22 19.22 -29.98
N ILE A 99 -20.95 18.82 -30.07
CA ILE A 99 -20.07 18.62 -28.90
C ILE A 99 -19.77 19.96 -28.18
N SER A 100 -19.91 21.10 -28.86
CA SER A 100 -19.63 22.44 -28.33
C SER A 100 -20.77 23.10 -27.57
N SER A 101 -21.99 22.52 -27.58
CA SER A 101 -23.12 23.05 -26.83
C SER A 101 -23.15 22.47 -25.41
N GLY A 102 -23.11 23.34 -24.40
CA GLY A 102 -23.17 22.95 -22.98
C GLY A 102 -24.45 22.22 -22.57
N ASP A 103 -25.52 22.33 -23.37
CA ASP A 103 -26.81 21.67 -23.13
C ASP A 103 -26.87 20.25 -23.73
N ASN A 104 -25.78 19.74 -24.32
CA ASN A 104 -25.76 18.42 -24.93
C ASN A 104 -25.68 17.31 -23.86
N LEU A 105 -26.78 16.55 -23.73
CA LEU A 105 -26.89 15.38 -22.85
C LEU A 105 -25.78 14.34 -23.09
N PHE A 106 -25.22 14.30 -24.29
CA PHE A 106 -24.11 13.41 -24.63
C PHE A 106 -22.83 13.75 -23.82
N ASN A 107 -22.52 15.04 -23.64
CA ASN A 107 -21.36 15.47 -22.86
C ASN A 107 -21.55 15.13 -21.38
N TYR A 108 -22.73 15.38 -20.83
CA TYR A 108 -23.07 15.01 -19.46
C TYR A 108 -22.96 13.50 -19.21
N LEU A 109 -23.52 12.67 -20.10
CA LEU A 109 -23.41 11.21 -19.98
C LEU A 109 -21.97 10.72 -20.13
N LYS A 110 -21.17 11.38 -20.96
CA LYS A 110 -19.73 11.08 -21.12
C LYS A 110 -18.97 11.40 -19.82
N GLU A 111 -19.22 12.54 -19.20
CA GLU A 111 -18.61 12.94 -17.93
C GLU A 111 -19.01 11.99 -16.80
N VAL A 112 -20.30 11.66 -16.67
CA VAL A 112 -20.79 10.69 -15.68
C VAL A 112 -20.12 9.33 -15.86
N ARG A 113 -19.95 8.88 -17.10
CA ARG A 113 -19.25 7.63 -17.39
C ARG A 113 -17.76 7.73 -17.04
N GLN A 114 -17.10 8.83 -17.34
CA GLN A 114 -15.69 9.04 -16.99
C GLN A 114 -15.49 9.06 -15.47
N LEU A 115 -16.38 9.76 -14.74
CA LEU A 115 -16.40 9.79 -13.29
C LEU A 115 -16.61 8.39 -12.71
N HIS A 116 -17.58 7.63 -13.24
CA HIS A 116 -17.83 6.26 -12.78
C HIS A 116 -16.62 5.34 -13.01
N ILE A 117 -15.95 5.47 -14.15
CA ILE A 117 -14.71 4.72 -14.43
C ILE A 117 -13.59 5.14 -13.47
N ALA A 118 -13.40 6.44 -13.22
CA ALA A 118 -12.38 6.94 -12.30
C ALA A 118 -12.63 6.46 -10.88
N TRP A 119 -13.89 6.47 -10.43
CA TRP A 119 -14.29 5.97 -9.13
C TRP A 119 -14.04 4.47 -8.97
N LEU A 120 -14.42 3.66 -9.97
CA LEU A 120 -14.10 2.22 -9.96
C LEU A 120 -12.60 1.95 -9.95
N LYS A 121 -11.80 2.75 -10.67
CA LYS A 121 -10.34 2.66 -10.63
C LYS A 121 -9.81 2.98 -9.23
N HIS A 122 -10.28 4.05 -8.61
CA HIS A 122 -9.88 4.45 -7.26
C HIS A 122 -10.22 3.36 -6.22
N LEU A 123 -11.43 2.81 -6.28
CA LEU A 123 -11.84 1.72 -5.38
C LEU A 123 -10.96 0.47 -5.57
N LYS A 124 -10.68 0.10 -6.82
CA LYS A 124 -9.76 -1.02 -7.11
C LYS A 124 -8.33 -0.76 -6.61
N LEU A 125 -7.86 0.48 -6.73
CA LEU A 125 -6.56 0.92 -6.23
C LEU A 125 -6.45 0.76 -4.70
N LEU A 126 -7.49 1.11 -3.96
CA LEU A 126 -7.51 0.98 -2.50
C LEU A 126 -7.65 -0.46 -1.99
N ASN A 127 -8.40 -1.31 -2.68
CA ASN A 127 -8.71 -2.65 -2.16
C ASN A 127 -7.82 -3.76 -2.74
N ALA A 128 -7.73 -3.83 -4.07
CA ALA A 128 -7.16 -4.99 -4.76
C ALA A 128 -5.71 -4.76 -5.22
N LEU A 129 -5.36 -3.50 -5.48
CA LEU A 129 -4.03 -3.10 -5.94
C LEU A 129 -3.26 -2.32 -4.87
N ALA A 130 -3.79 -2.26 -3.64
CA ALA A 130 -3.06 -1.68 -2.53
C ALA A 130 -1.83 -2.53 -2.23
N VAL A 131 -0.70 -1.85 -2.08
CA VAL A 131 0.57 -2.47 -1.73
C VAL A 131 0.88 -2.06 -0.31
N ASP A 132 0.83 -3.05 0.59
CA ASP A 132 1.23 -2.85 1.97
C ASP A 132 2.76 -2.84 2.10
N MET A 133 3.24 -2.16 3.14
CA MET A 133 4.64 -2.20 3.52
C MET A 133 5.02 -3.55 4.16
N CYS A 134 6.29 -3.92 4.05
CA CYS A 134 6.82 -5.08 4.75
C CYS A 134 6.70 -4.88 6.27
N TYR A 135 5.97 -5.77 6.92
CA TYR A 135 5.77 -5.74 8.37
C TYR A 135 7.03 -6.21 9.10
N PRO A 136 7.64 -5.40 9.98
CA PRO A 136 8.73 -5.86 10.80
C PRO A 136 8.23 -6.92 11.78
N LEU A 137 8.99 -8.01 11.90
CA LEU A 137 8.77 -9.00 12.95
C LEU A 137 9.23 -8.36 14.26
N VAL A 138 8.31 -8.18 15.20
CA VAL A 138 8.63 -7.71 16.55
C VAL A 138 8.45 -8.91 17.48
N ASN A 139 9.50 -9.26 18.20
CA ASN A 139 9.37 -10.18 19.32
C ASN A 139 8.54 -9.46 20.38
N GLN A 140 7.34 -9.95 20.66
CA GLN A 140 6.62 -9.51 21.84
C GLN A 140 7.41 -9.98 23.06
N GLU A 141 7.75 -9.04 23.96
CA GLU A 141 8.43 -9.35 25.21
C GLU A 141 7.69 -10.50 25.92
N ASP A 142 8.45 -11.50 26.38
CA ASP A 142 7.98 -12.69 27.10
C ASP A 142 7.09 -13.69 26.34
N THR A 143 7.15 -13.73 25.00
CA THR A 143 6.49 -14.80 24.22
C THR A 143 7.42 -15.46 23.20
N GLU A 144 7.35 -16.80 23.07
CA GLU A 144 8.04 -17.57 22.03
C GLU A 144 7.38 -17.40 20.64
N ASN A 145 6.23 -16.72 20.58
CA ASN A 145 5.47 -16.52 19.36
C ASN A 145 5.87 -15.24 18.65
N ILE A 146 6.34 -15.37 17.41
CA ILE A 146 6.64 -14.23 16.54
C ILE A 146 5.32 -13.75 15.91
N ALA A 147 4.78 -12.66 16.43
CA ALA A 147 3.64 -11.99 15.83
C ALA A 147 4.11 -11.03 14.72
N VAL A 148 3.45 -11.10 13.55
CA VAL A 148 3.64 -10.10 12.50
C VAL A 148 2.92 -8.83 12.95
N ASN A 149 3.67 -7.76 13.22
CA ASN A 149 3.08 -6.49 13.62
C ASN A 149 2.46 -5.81 12.40
N LYS A 150 1.18 -6.09 12.16
CA LYS A 150 0.41 -5.51 11.06
C LYS A 150 -0.04 -4.07 11.32
N GLU A 151 -0.02 -3.63 12.58
CA GLU A 151 -0.74 -2.43 12.99
C GLU A 151 0.16 -1.21 13.20
N HIS A 152 1.47 -1.40 13.38
CA HIS A 152 2.34 -0.29 13.75
C HIS A 152 3.47 -0.05 12.76
N TYR A 153 3.32 1.02 11.98
CA TYR A 153 4.44 1.67 11.30
C TYR A 153 5.38 2.29 12.35
N PRO A 154 6.69 2.44 12.02
CA PRO A 154 7.60 3.23 12.86
C PRO A 154 7.01 4.63 13.08
N ARG A 155 7.05 5.13 14.32
CA ARG A 155 6.50 6.45 14.69
C ARG A 155 7.05 7.59 13.83
N GLU A 156 8.28 7.44 13.36
CA GLU A 156 8.97 8.41 12.50
C GLU A 156 8.37 8.48 11.08
N LEU A 157 7.67 7.42 10.63
CA LEU A 157 7.11 7.30 9.29
C LEU A 157 5.63 7.69 9.23
N ALA A 158 4.91 7.63 10.37
CA ALA A 158 3.53 8.10 10.50
C ALA A 158 3.30 9.55 10.00
N PRO A 159 4.08 10.57 10.40
CA PRO A 159 3.85 11.94 9.94
C PRO A 159 4.11 12.13 8.45
N VAL A 160 5.01 11.33 7.86
CA VAL A 160 5.31 11.39 6.42
C VAL A 160 4.18 10.78 5.59
N LEU A 161 3.52 9.74 6.11
CA LEU A 161 2.32 9.18 5.50
C LEU A 161 1.13 10.12 5.63
N GLU A 162 0.95 10.75 6.79
CA GLU A 162 -0.10 11.78 6.99
C GLU A 162 0.11 12.98 6.06
N GLU A 163 1.36 13.41 5.85
CA GLU A 163 1.71 14.43 4.85
C GLU A 163 1.31 13.98 3.44
N TYR A 164 1.54 12.72 3.05
CA TYR A 164 1.14 12.19 1.74
C TYR A 164 -0.36 12.27 1.49
N ASP A 165 -1.18 11.97 2.52
CA ASP A 165 -2.64 12.03 2.42
C ASP A 165 -3.16 13.48 2.44
N ALA A 166 -2.41 14.41 3.05
CA ALA A 166 -2.75 15.83 3.11
C ALA A 166 -2.38 16.60 1.84
N TYR A 167 -1.28 16.22 1.17
CA TYR A 167 -0.86 16.85 -0.08
C TYR A 167 -1.77 16.43 -1.24
N GLY A 168 -2.27 17.42 -1.99
CA GLY A 168 -3.05 17.19 -3.20
C GLY A 168 -2.20 16.74 -4.39
N ALA A 169 -2.72 16.92 -5.61
CA ALA A 169 -2.05 16.52 -6.85
C ALA A 169 -0.81 17.38 -7.23
N ASP A 170 -0.21 18.12 -6.28
CA ASP A 170 0.95 18.97 -6.57
C ASP A 170 2.22 18.13 -6.69
N ILE A 171 2.86 18.25 -7.85
CA ILE A 171 4.02 17.43 -8.24
C ILE A 171 5.25 17.79 -7.41
N GLU A 172 5.36 19.05 -6.98
CA GLU A 172 6.52 19.54 -6.23
C GLU A 172 6.50 19.02 -4.78
N ASP A 173 5.31 18.99 -4.16
CA ASP A 173 5.11 18.42 -2.82
C ASP A 173 5.38 16.91 -2.79
N ILE A 174 4.91 16.16 -3.79
CA ILE A 174 5.19 14.73 -3.93
C ILE A 174 6.69 14.46 -4.06
N ARG A 175 7.42 15.32 -4.79
CA ARG A 175 8.87 15.19 -4.97
C ARG A 175 9.63 15.46 -3.68
N ASN A 176 9.18 16.45 -2.90
CA ASN A 176 9.74 16.77 -1.59
C ASN A 176 9.46 15.65 -0.58
N LEU A 177 8.29 15.04 -0.61
CA LEU A 177 8.00 13.89 0.24
C LEU A 177 8.88 12.68 -0.10
N ARG A 178 9.10 12.43 -1.40
CA ARG A 178 10.00 11.37 -1.85
C ARG A 178 11.44 11.58 -1.39
N SER A 179 11.93 12.81 -1.37
CA SER A 179 13.29 13.09 -0.87
C SER A 179 13.40 12.86 0.64
N LYS A 180 12.39 13.29 1.43
CA LYS A 180 12.31 12.99 2.87
C LYS A 180 12.33 11.48 3.15
N LEU A 181 11.56 10.68 2.41
CA LEU A 181 11.56 9.23 2.52
C LEU A 181 12.92 8.60 2.19
N MET A 182 13.58 9.07 1.12
CA MET A 182 14.91 8.57 0.76
C MET A 182 15.93 8.86 1.84
N GLN A 183 15.92 10.07 2.40
CA GLN A 183 16.81 10.46 3.48
C GLN A 183 16.58 9.60 4.74
N TYR A 184 15.32 9.30 5.07
CA TYR A 184 14.98 8.38 6.15
C TYR A 184 15.58 6.98 5.93
N PHE A 185 15.45 6.42 4.72
CA PHE A 185 16.03 5.12 4.40
C PHE A 185 17.57 5.12 4.45
N GLU A 186 18.21 6.21 4.01
CA GLU A 186 19.66 6.37 4.11
C GLU A 186 20.14 6.44 5.56
N ASN A 187 19.42 7.16 6.42
CA ASN A 187 19.72 7.25 7.85
C ASN A 187 19.62 5.88 8.53
N ILE A 188 18.61 5.07 8.20
CA ILE A 188 18.48 3.71 8.73
C ILE A 188 19.63 2.82 8.25
N LYS A 189 19.99 2.86 6.97
CA LYS A 189 21.09 2.07 6.42
C LYS A 189 22.41 2.42 7.09
N SER A 190 22.69 3.73 7.22
CA SER A 190 23.87 4.25 7.91
C SER A 190 23.93 3.79 9.36
N SER A 191 22.84 3.96 10.10
CA SER A 191 22.76 3.58 11.51
C SER A 191 22.97 2.08 11.71
N ARG A 192 22.31 1.24 10.89
CA ARG A 192 22.49 -0.21 10.93
C ARG A 192 23.93 -0.62 10.60
N ALA A 193 24.55 0.00 9.59
CA ALA A 193 25.94 -0.27 9.24
C ALA A 193 26.87 0.08 10.40
N LYS A 194 26.67 1.24 11.03
CA LYS A 194 27.44 1.68 12.21
C LYS A 194 27.34 0.67 13.36
N TYR A 195 26.12 0.32 13.78
CA TYR A 195 25.93 -0.63 14.88
C TYR A 195 26.47 -2.03 14.56
N LEU A 196 26.36 -2.48 13.31
CA LEU A 196 26.92 -3.77 12.90
C LEU A 196 28.45 -3.78 13.00
N LEU A 197 29.10 -2.69 12.57
CA LEU A 197 30.55 -2.56 12.67
C LEU A 197 31.02 -2.46 14.11
N GLU A 198 30.35 -1.63 14.92
CA GLU A 198 30.66 -1.50 16.35
C GLU A 198 30.51 -2.83 17.09
N ASN A 199 29.43 -3.57 16.81
CA ASN A 199 29.22 -4.86 17.46
C ASN A 199 30.24 -5.91 17.00
N LYS A 200 30.54 -5.96 15.70
CA LYS A 200 31.46 -6.96 15.15
C LYS A 200 32.92 -6.73 15.56
N TYR A 201 33.37 -5.48 15.62
CA TYR A 201 34.78 -5.18 15.88
C TYR A 201 35.01 -4.76 17.33
N LEU A 202 34.25 -3.77 17.81
CA LEU A 202 34.51 -3.17 19.11
C LEU A 202 34.03 -4.09 20.25
N LEU A 203 32.78 -4.56 20.18
CA LEU A 203 32.25 -5.46 21.21
C LEU A 203 32.94 -6.83 21.16
N ALA A 204 33.10 -7.44 19.99
CA ALA A 204 33.75 -8.74 19.89
C ALA A 204 35.20 -8.73 20.41
N ASP A 205 35.98 -7.68 20.14
CA ASP A 205 37.36 -7.60 20.64
C ASP A 205 37.40 -7.31 22.14
N SER A 206 36.53 -6.44 22.66
CA SER A 206 36.39 -6.24 24.10
C SER A 206 35.99 -7.53 24.84
N LEU A 207 35.12 -8.35 24.23
CA LEU A 207 34.66 -9.62 24.81
C LEU A 207 35.77 -10.67 24.78
N LYS A 208 36.61 -10.70 23.74
CA LYS A 208 37.82 -11.54 23.71
C LYS A 208 38.81 -11.15 24.80
N GLU A 209 39.06 -9.85 25.00
CA GLU A 209 39.94 -9.37 26.06
C GLU A 209 39.40 -9.71 27.44
N LEU A 210 38.10 -9.48 27.67
CA LEU A 210 37.44 -9.84 28.92
C LEU A 210 37.53 -11.36 29.17
N THR A 211 37.31 -12.19 28.15
CA THR A 211 37.41 -13.65 28.26
C THR A 211 38.84 -14.08 28.63
N LYS A 212 39.87 -13.43 28.05
CA LYS A 212 41.27 -13.69 28.43
C LYS A 212 41.55 -13.30 29.88
N LEU A 213 41.02 -12.16 30.33
CA LEU A 213 41.17 -11.71 31.72
C LEU A 213 40.47 -12.67 32.68
N VAL A 214 39.24 -13.09 32.40
CA VAL A 214 38.49 -14.05 33.21
C VAL A 214 39.20 -15.40 33.24
N ALA A 215 39.74 -15.89 32.13
CA ALA A 215 40.53 -17.12 32.11
C ALA A 215 41.81 -17.01 32.95
N ALA A 216 42.53 -15.89 32.87
CA ALA A 216 43.70 -15.64 33.70
C ALA A 216 43.35 -15.53 35.20
N TRP A 217 42.21 -14.93 35.53
CA TRP A 217 41.68 -14.88 36.89
C TRP A 217 41.29 -16.27 37.39
N SER A 218 40.62 -17.08 36.57
CA SER A 218 40.28 -18.47 36.89
C SER A 218 41.53 -19.30 37.20
N GLN A 219 42.57 -19.20 36.37
CA GLN A 219 43.85 -19.88 36.61
C GLN A 219 44.54 -19.42 37.89
N LYS A 220 44.50 -18.12 38.20
CA LYS A 220 45.05 -17.59 39.47
C LYS A 220 44.26 -18.09 40.67
N TRP A 221 42.94 -18.16 40.55
CA TRP A 221 42.06 -18.72 41.58
C TRP A 221 42.34 -20.20 41.80
N GLU A 222 42.41 -21.00 40.74
CA GLU A 222 42.78 -22.41 40.80
C GLU A 222 44.19 -22.61 41.38
N HIS A 223 45.14 -21.72 41.07
CA HIS A 223 46.47 -21.74 41.68
C HIS A 223 46.42 -21.46 43.19
N LEU A 224 45.67 -20.45 43.62
CA LEU A 224 45.47 -20.15 45.03
C LEU A 224 44.75 -21.28 45.77
N GLU A 225 43.73 -21.86 45.15
CA GLU A 225 43.00 -23.02 45.67
C GLU A 225 43.93 -24.22 45.84
N ASN A 226 44.77 -24.52 44.84
CA ASN A 226 45.78 -25.56 44.94
C ASN A 226 46.84 -25.29 46.02
N ILE A 227 47.16 -24.02 46.30
CA ILE A 227 48.08 -23.69 47.41
C ILE A 227 47.37 -23.86 48.77
N LEU A 228 46.11 -23.45 48.88
CA LEU A 228 45.33 -23.45 50.12
C LEU A 228 44.80 -24.85 50.51
N PHE A 229 44.44 -25.66 49.52
CA PHE A 229 43.75 -26.94 49.68
C PHE A 229 44.49 -28.12 49.03
N GLY A 230 45.61 -27.89 48.33
CA GLY A 230 46.41 -28.97 47.76
C GLY A 230 47.10 -29.82 48.82
N ASP A 231 47.05 -31.13 48.62
CA ASP A 231 47.35 -32.24 49.55
C ASP A 231 48.83 -32.39 50.01
N SER A 232 49.60 -31.30 50.11
CA SER A 232 51.04 -31.34 50.40
C SER A 232 51.45 -30.49 51.62
N PRO A 233 52.18 -31.05 52.62
CA PRO A 233 52.73 -30.30 53.75
C PRO A 233 53.84 -29.28 53.35
N ALA A 234 54.24 -29.22 52.07
CA ALA A 234 55.10 -28.18 51.54
C ALA A 234 54.33 -26.91 51.09
N SER A 235 52.99 -26.97 51.03
CA SER A 235 52.15 -25.89 50.48
C SER A 235 52.09 -24.66 51.39
N LEU A 236 52.01 -24.83 52.71
CA LEU A 236 52.07 -23.73 53.69
C LEU A 236 53.41 -22.97 53.68
N ARG A 237 54.53 -23.67 53.45
CA ARG A 237 55.85 -23.02 53.29
C ARG A 237 55.93 -22.19 52.01
N LYS A 238 55.36 -22.70 50.91
CA LYS A 238 55.27 -21.96 49.65
C LYS A 238 54.33 -20.76 49.76
N LEU A 239 53.22 -20.89 50.50
CA LEU A 239 52.28 -19.80 50.77
C LEU A 239 52.93 -18.67 51.59
N LEU A 240 53.76 -18.98 52.58
CA LEU A 240 54.54 -17.98 53.32
C LEU A 240 55.54 -17.25 52.41
N GLN A 241 56.24 -17.98 51.52
CA GLN A 241 57.16 -17.37 50.56
C GLN A 241 56.44 -16.49 49.52
N THR A 242 55.28 -16.91 49.01
CA THR A 242 54.51 -16.08 48.06
C THR A 242 53.87 -14.87 48.75
N MET A 243 53.52 -14.99 50.04
CA MET A 243 53.05 -13.86 50.83
C MET A 243 54.18 -12.84 51.09
N GLU A 244 55.41 -13.30 51.32
CA GLU A 244 56.60 -12.44 51.43
C GLU A 244 56.92 -11.72 50.12
N THR A 245 56.82 -12.39 48.96
CA THR A 245 57.05 -11.74 47.66
C THR A 245 55.93 -10.77 47.28
N VAL A 246 54.68 -11.10 47.60
CA VAL A 246 53.54 -10.18 47.41
C VAL A 246 53.69 -8.96 48.31
N LYS A 247 54.05 -9.15 49.59
CA LYS A 247 54.35 -8.05 50.54
C LYS A 247 55.51 -7.16 50.07
N ALA A 248 56.53 -7.73 49.42
CA ALA A 248 57.63 -6.98 48.83
C ALA A 248 57.25 -6.22 47.54
N SER A 249 56.17 -6.64 46.87
CA SER A 249 55.65 -5.98 45.65
C SER A 249 54.56 -4.94 45.92
N LEU A 250 54.06 -4.85 47.16
CA LEU A 250 53.19 -3.76 47.59
C LEU A 250 54.06 -2.50 47.82
N PRO A 251 53.83 -1.38 47.09
CA PRO A 251 54.55 -0.14 47.36
C PRO A 251 54.23 0.29 48.80
N GLY A 252 55.29 0.47 49.60
CA GLY A 252 55.20 0.75 51.01
C GLY A 252 54.27 1.90 51.32
N GLU A 253 53.47 1.73 52.39
CA GLU A 253 52.71 2.77 53.05
C GLU A 253 53.59 4.03 53.19
N GLN A 254 53.18 5.09 52.48
CA GLN A 254 53.68 6.42 52.74
C GLN A 254 53.18 6.81 54.14
N ASN A 255 54.09 6.80 55.12
CA ASN A 255 53.92 7.54 56.36
C ASN A 255 53.74 9.02 55.99
N GLU A 256 52.50 9.49 55.94
CA GLU A 256 52.19 10.91 56.08
C GLU A 256 52.50 11.31 57.53
N ASP A 257 53.74 11.77 57.75
CA ASP A 257 54.02 12.68 58.85
C ASP A 257 53.23 13.97 58.61
N VAL A 258 52.12 14.10 59.32
CA VAL A 258 51.39 15.35 59.50
C VAL A 258 52.33 16.35 60.19
N VAL A 259 53.00 17.18 59.41
CA VAL A 259 53.68 18.38 59.90
C VAL A 259 52.59 19.41 60.24
N MET A 260 52.33 19.60 61.52
CA MET A 260 51.62 20.77 62.03
C MET A 260 52.51 22.01 61.88
N GLY A 261 52.07 22.95 61.05
CA GLY A 261 52.62 24.29 60.86
C GLY A 261 51.60 25.20 60.20
#